data_AF-A0A1F6NB25-F1
#
_entry.id   AF-A0A1F6NB25-F1
#
_cell.length_a   1.000
_cell.length_b   1.000
_cell.length_c   1.000
_cell.angle_alpha   90.00
_cell.angle_beta   90.00
_cell.angle_gamma   90.00
#
_symmetry.space_group_name_H-M   'P 1'
#
loop_
_entity.id
_entity.type
_entity.pdbx_description
1 polymer ?
#
loop_
_entity_poly.entity_id
_entity_poly.type
_entity_poly.pdbx_seq_one_letter_code
_entity_poly.pdbx_strand_id
1 'polypeptide(L)'
;MIKNIFFFLGISFCAFLIAPTTYACDPLSCLLGGHKQDTLILGEVMSAPDDMDNARGIKIIFIFPQNQISSLKEGDEIGVRNFEGAINFSPEEAKMVAIDKKYVMSLNKDDNFYTPAWGTYEVAGSNYSDAKLVRIKYPDDAALQVFINSGGTERDFHFDGDKVFWRPSNGQKEKLIYSKEKNILWYGAGIGALVLIGGIVLIASTKK
;
A
#
# COMPACT_ATOMS: atom_id res chain seq x y z
N MET A 1 57.99 15.78 8.69
CA MET A 1 56.93 14.74 8.64
C MET A 1 55.57 15.18 9.20
N ILE A 2 55.49 16.09 10.18
CA ILE A 2 54.23 16.46 10.85
C ILE A 2 53.24 17.27 9.96
N LYS A 3 53.72 17.99 8.94
CA LYS A 3 52.87 18.82 8.06
C LYS A 3 51.84 18.06 7.21
N ASN A 4 52.06 16.77 6.93
CA ASN A 4 51.13 15.99 6.11
C ASN A 4 49.98 15.36 6.93
N ILE A 5 50.13 15.22 8.25
CA ILE A 5 49.11 14.60 9.11
C ILE A 5 47.86 15.46 9.22
N PHE A 6 48.00 16.79 9.31
CA PHE A 6 46.87 17.71 9.40
C PHE A 6 46.04 17.77 8.11
N PHE A 7 46.68 17.58 6.95
CA PHE A 7 45.98 17.56 5.67
C PHE A 7 45.12 16.31 5.49
N PHE A 8 45.64 15.13 5.90
CA PHE A 8 44.87 13.89 5.90
C PHE A 8 43.72 13.89 6.94
N LEU A 9 43.94 14.48 8.13
CA LEU A 9 42.87 14.65 9.13
C LEU A 9 41.75 15.58 8.66
N GLY A 10 42.10 16.66 7.95
CA GLY A 10 41.12 17.57 7.34
C GLY A 10 40.25 16.89 6.28
N ILE A 11 40.85 16.11 5.38
CA ILE A 11 40.11 15.36 4.35
C ILE A 11 39.22 14.29 4.99
N SER A 12 39.69 13.59 6.02
CA SER A 12 38.90 12.58 6.74
C SER A 12 37.70 13.20 7.47
N PHE A 13 37.84 14.38 8.05
CA PHE A 13 36.73 15.08 8.72
C PHE A 13 35.67 15.58 7.72
N CYS A 14 36.08 16.05 6.55
CA CYS A 14 35.13 16.42 5.48
C CYS A 14 34.36 15.22 4.93
N ALA A 15 34.95 14.02 4.88
CA ALA A 15 34.25 12.81 4.44
C ALA A 15 33.15 12.34 5.41
N PHE A 16 33.29 12.61 6.71
CA PHE A 16 32.26 12.28 7.71
C PHE A 16 31.08 13.27 7.74
N LEU A 17 31.29 14.53 7.34
CA LEU A 17 30.24 15.55 7.34
C LEU A 17 29.33 15.50 6.11
N ILE A 18 29.72 14.78 5.06
CA ILE A 18 28.97 14.65 3.80
C ILE A 18 28.50 13.20 3.59
N ALA A 19 28.37 12.41 4.65
CA ALA A 19 27.66 11.14 4.53
C ALA A 19 26.18 11.47 4.25
N PRO A 20 25.65 11.20 3.04
CA PRO A 20 24.23 11.36 2.82
C PRO A 20 23.54 10.41 3.80
N THR A 21 22.68 10.96 4.65
CA THR A 21 21.80 10.15 5.49
C THR A 21 20.81 9.46 4.55
N THR A 22 21.22 8.32 4.00
CA THR A 22 20.33 7.44 3.24
C THR A 22 19.35 6.85 4.24
N TYR A 23 18.19 7.48 4.38
CA TYR A 23 17.07 6.89 5.09
C TYR A 23 16.57 5.72 4.26
N ALA A 24 16.97 4.51 4.66
CA ALA A 24 16.31 3.29 4.22
C ALA A 24 15.00 3.20 5.00
N CYS A 25 13.90 3.64 4.39
CA CYS A 25 12.56 3.28 4.86
C CYS A 25 12.09 2.06 4.07
N ASP A 26 11.38 1.15 4.74
CA ASP A 26 10.64 0.10 4.05
C ASP A 26 9.49 0.72 3.24
N PRO A 27 9.02 0.08 2.16
CA PRO A 27 8.01 0.66 1.27
C PRO A 27 6.74 1.12 1.98
N LEU A 28 6.29 0.37 3.01
CA LEU A 28 5.11 0.74 3.78
C LEU A 28 5.41 2.02 4.59
N SER A 29 6.48 2.07 5.37
CA SER A 29 6.85 3.27 6.14
C SER A 29 7.04 4.50 5.25
N CYS A 30 7.66 4.34 4.07
CA CYS A 30 7.82 5.45 3.14
C CYS A 30 6.45 5.97 2.63
N LEU A 31 5.52 5.07 2.31
CA LEU A 31 4.17 5.39 1.87
C LEU A 31 3.36 6.09 2.98
N LEU A 32 3.39 5.56 4.20
CA LEU A 32 2.67 6.11 5.36
C LEU A 32 3.25 7.48 5.80
N GLY A 33 4.54 7.67 5.59
CA GLY A 33 5.28 8.89 5.92
C GLY A 33 5.28 9.95 4.82
N GLY A 34 4.89 9.62 3.59
CA GLY A 34 4.95 10.52 2.44
C GLY A 34 6.38 10.83 1.98
N HIS A 35 7.36 9.97 2.26
CA HIS A 35 8.75 10.20 1.86
C HIS A 35 8.93 9.96 0.36
N LYS A 36 9.49 10.90 -0.42
CA LYS A 36 9.64 10.79 -1.89
C LYS A 36 8.34 10.42 -2.63
N GLN A 37 7.25 11.02 -2.15
CA GLN A 37 5.92 10.90 -2.70
C GLN A 37 5.27 12.28 -2.68
N ASP A 38 4.75 12.74 -3.81
CA ASP A 38 4.07 14.04 -3.87
C ASP A 38 2.61 13.97 -3.42
N THR A 39 1.90 12.89 -3.71
CA THR A 39 0.50 12.73 -3.31
C THR A 39 0.11 11.29 -3.03
N LEU A 40 -0.78 11.09 -2.06
CA LEU A 40 -1.42 9.80 -1.76
C LEU A 40 -2.92 9.98 -1.94
N ILE A 41 -3.52 9.21 -2.84
CA ILE A 41 -4.94 9.33 -3.16
C ILE A 41 -5.65 7.98 -3.11
N LEU A 42 -6.95 8.04 -2.86
CA LEU A 42 -7.91 7.02 -3.31
C LEU A 42 -8.58 7.58 -4.56
N GLY A 43 -8.49 6.86 -5.68
CA GLY A 43 -9.07 7.28 -6.94
C GLY A 43 -9.75 6.16 -7.71
N GLU A 44 -10.64 6.53 -8.62
CA GLU A 44 -11.36 5.65 -9.53
C GLU A 44 -10.85 5.82 -10.96
N VAL A 45 -10.62 4.70 -11.65
CA VAL A 45 -10.19 4.72 -13.05
C VAL A 45 -11.39 5.04 -13.93
N MET A 46 -11.38 6.23 -14.53
CA MET A 46 -12.43 6.71 -15.44
C MET A 46 -12.14 6.34 -16.89
N SER A 47 -10.86 6.25 -17.25
CA SER A 47 -10.44 5.86 -18.60
C SER A 47 -9.19 4.99 -18.57
N ALA A 48 -9.21 3.96 -19.41
CA ALA A 48 -8.09 3.07 -19.64
C ALA A 48 -7.86 3.01 -21.15
N PRO A 49 -7.00 3.88 -21.70
CA PRO A 49 -6.61 3.78 -23.10
C PRO A 49 -6.01 2.40 -23.38
N ASP A 50 -6.20 1.89 -24.59
CA ASP A 50 -5.67 0.58 -25.00
C ASP A 50 -4.12 0.55 -25.03
N ASP A 51 -3.49 1.73 -25.03
CA ASP A 51 -2.05 1.91 -25.04
C ASP A 51 -1.54 2.28 -23.64
N MET A 52 -0.58 1.50 -23.13
CA MET A 52 0.00 1.66 -21.79
C MET A 52 0.84 2.94 -21.64
N ASP A 53 1.25 3.55 -22.75
CA ASP A 53 1.96 4.84 -22.76
C ASP A 53 1.02 6.04 -22.56
N ASN A 54 -0.29 5.83 -22.73
CA ASN A 54 -1.29 6.86 -22.51
C ASN A 54 -1.70 6.95 -21.03
N ALA A 55 -2.00 8.18 -20.62
CA ALA A 55 -2.45 8.43 -19.26
C ALA A 55 -3.82 7.82 -19.03
N ARG A 56 -3.94 7.05 -17.95
CA ARG A 56 -5.24 6.63 -17.41
C ARG A 56 -5.84 7.78 -16.64
N GLY A 57 -7.08 8.14 -16.95
CA GLY A 57 -7.82 9.17 -16.23
C GLY A 57 -8.27 8.62 -14.88
N ILE A 58 -7.84 9.26 -13.80
CA ILE A 58 -8.21 8.91 -12.44
C ILE A 58 -9.02 10.06 -11.84
N LYS A 59 -10.24 9.76 -11.40
CA LYS A 59 -11.03 10.69 -10.58
C LYS A 59 -10.69 10.50 -9.10
N ILE A 60 -10.32 11.59 -8.43
CA ILE A 60 -9.95 11.55 -7.01
C ILE A 60 -11.21 11.43 -6.15
N ILE A 61 -11.24 10.42 -5.29
CA ILE A 61 -12.28 10.20 -4.27
C ILE A 61 -11.83 10.76 -2.93
N PHE A 62 -10.56 10.57 -2.58
CA PHE A 62 -10.03 11.07 -1.31
C PHE A 62 -8.54 11.36 -1.43
N ILE A 63 -8.08 12.40 -0.73
CA ILE A 63 -6.68 12.80 -0.66
C ILE A 63 -6.22 12.58 0.78
N PHE A 64 -5.21 11.74 0.95
CA PHE A 64 -4.69 11.43 2.27
C PHE A 64 -3.78 12.57 2.79
N PRO A 65 -3.62 12.71 4.12
CA PRO A 65 -2.82 13.78 4.73
C PRO A 65 -1.35 13.84 4.32
N GLN A 66 -0.81 12.75 3.76
CA GLN A 66 0.57 12.64 3.24
C GLN A 66 0.77 13.41 1.92
N ASN A 67 -0.29 14.02 1.39
CA ASN A 67 -0.23 14.82 0.18
C ASN A 67 0.54 16.14 0.38
N GLN A 68 1.45 16.41 -0.54
CA GLN A 68 2.27 17.62 -0.60
C GLN A 68 1.74 18.62 -1.65
N ILE A 69 0.83 18.18 -2.53
CA ILE A 69 0.27 19.01 -3.61
C ILE A 69 -1.03 19.68 -3.14
N SER A 70 -0.94 20.92 -2.70
CA SER A 70 -2.09 21.67 -2.17
C SER A 70 -3.18 22.01 -3.19
N SER A 71 -2.89 21.89 -4.49
CA SER A 71 -3.85 22.22 -5.54
C SER A 71 -4.88 21.12 -5.81
N LEU A 72 -4.59 19.87 -5.42
CA LEU A 72 -5.48 18.74 -5.64
C LEU A 72 -6.68 18.78 -4.71
N LYS A 73 -7.85 18.41 -5.24
CA LYS A 73 -9.12 18.34 -4.51
C LYS A 73 -9.88 17.07 -4.85
N GLU A 74 -10.78 16.69 -3.95
CA GLU A 74 -11.76 15.64 -4.23
C GLU A 74 -12.58 15.99 -5.48
N GLY A 75 -12.77 15.02 -6.36
CA GLY A 75 -13.45 15.17 -7.63
C GLY A 75 -12.56 15.60 -8.80
N ASP A 76 -11.33 16.03 -8.56
CA ASP A 76 -10.38 16.33 -9.63
C ASP A 76 -10.09 15.07 -10.47
N GLU A 77 -9.86 15.29 -11.77
CA GLU A 77 -9.40 14.24 -12.69
C GLU A 77 -7.92 14.46 -13.00
N ILE A 78 -7.11 13.42 -12.80
CA ILE A 78 -5.67 13.43 -13.07
C ILE A 78 -5.29 12.33 -14.06
N GLY A 79 -4.24 12.57 -14.84
CA GLY A 79 -3.67 11.53 -15.69
C GLY A 79 -2.54 10.78 -14.98
N VAL A 80 -2.66 9.46 -14.85
CA VAL A 80 -1.60 8.60 -14.31
C VAL A 80 -1.00 7.74 -15.42
N ARG A 81 0.33 7.71 -15.54
CA ARG A 81 1.09 6.94 -16.54
C ARG A 81 2.05 5.97 -15.86
N ASN A 82 2.58 5.04 -16.65
CA ASN A 82 3.65 4.13 -16.26
C ASN A 82 3.34 3.39 -14.95
N PHE A 83 2.22 2.65 -14.94
CA PHE A 83 1.79 1.91 -13.74
C PHE A 83 2.81 0.88 -13.26
N GLU A 84 3.68 0.40 -14.15
CA GLU A 84 4.76 -0.54 -13.87
C GLU A 84 5.87 0.05 -12.98
N GLY A 85 5.91 1.38 -12.81
CA GLY A 85 6.91 2.05 -11.98
C GLY A 85 6.70 1.89 -10.46
N ALA A 86 5.56 1.37 -10.00
CA ALA A 86 5.31 1.17 -8.58
C ALA A 86 6.09 -0.03 -8.02
N ILE A 87 6.78 0.18 -6.89
CA ILE A 87 7.62 -0.85 -6.23
C ILE A 87 6.85 -2.14 -5.90
N ASN A 88 5.56 -2.02 -5.56
CA ASN A 88 4.69 -3.15 -5.19
C ASN A 88 3.64 -3.50 -6.25
N PHE A 89 3.88 -3.18 -7.52
CA PHE A 89 2.90 -3.42 -8.59
C PHE A 89 3.54 -4.14 -9.76
N SER A 90 3.14 -5.39 -10.01
CA SER A 90 3.74 -6.16 -11.10
C SER A 90 3.26 -5.66 -12.48
N PRO A 91 4.01 -5.89 -13.57
CA PRO A 91 3.56 -5.58 -14.93
C PRO A 91 2.22 -6.24 -15.28
N GLU A 92 1.95 -7.44 -14.75
CA GLU A 92 0.66 -8.11 -14.91
C GLU A 92 -0.46 -7.39 -14.17
N GLU A 93 -0.20 -6.91 -12.95
CA GLU A 93 -1.15 -6.11 -12.17
C GLU A 93 -1.40 -4.74 -12.83
N ALA A 94 -0.39 -4.15 -13.48
CA ALA A 94 -0.53 -2.93 -14.29
C ALA A 94 -1.48 -3.08 -15.48
N LYS A 95 -1.51 -4.28 -16.09
CA LYS A 95 -2.48 -4.60 -17.15
C LYS A 95 -3.89 -4.82 -16.63
N MET A 96 -4.03 -5.18 -15.35
CA MET A 96 -5.32 -5.40 -14.69
C MET A 96 -5.96 -4.10 -14.15
N VAL A 97 -5.27 -2.96 -14.23
CA VAL A 97 -5.90 -1.66 -13.97
C VAL A 97 -7.05 -1.50 -14.96
N ALA A 98 -8.28 -1.48 -14.47
CA ALA A 98 -9.48 -1.49 -15.29
C ALA A 98 -10.37 -0.31 -14.95
N ILE A 99 -11.23 0.08 -15.89
CA ILE A 99 -12.24 1.13 -15.71
C ILE A 99 -13.19 0.72 -14.56
N ASP A 100 -13.69 1.71 -13.82
CA ASP A 100 -14.59 1.58 -12.65
C ASP A 100 -13.96 0.86 -11.45
N LYS A 101 -12.65 0.57 -11.50
CA LYS A 101 -11.89 0.06 -10.36
C LYS A 101 -11.28 1.22 -9.57
N LYS A 102 -11.16 0.99 -8.26
CA LYS A 102 -10.63 1.97 -7.33
C LYS A 102 -9.29 1.53 -6.81
N TYR A 103 -8.39 2.49 -6.65
CA TYR A 103 -7.03 2.23 -6.19
C TYR A 103 -6.60 3.27 -5.18
N VAL A 104 -5.90 2.81 -4.14
CA VAL A 104 -5.03 3.67 -3.34
C VAL A 104 -3.69 3.75 -4.04
N MET A 105 -3.27 4.97 -4.38
CA MET A 105 -2.10 5.21 -5.21
C MET A 105 -1.18 6.23 -4.57
N SER A 106 0.06 5.81 -4.37
CA SER A 106 1.18 6.68 -4.05
C SER A 106 1.77 7.21 -5.34
N LEU A 107 1.78 8.53 -5.55
CA LEU A 107 2.11 9.17 -6.82
C LEU A 107 3.15 10.28 -6.65
N ASN A 108 4.01 10.41 -7.66
CA ASN A 108 4.83 11.60 -7.93
C ASN A 108 4.28 12.34 -9.14
N LYS A 109 4.39 13.66 -9.13
CA LYS A 109 4.01 14.51 -10.25
C LYS A 109 5.21 14.68 -11.18
N ASP A 110 4.99 14.40 -12.46
CA ASP A 110 5.96 14.58 -13.53
C ASP A 110 5.35 15.47 -14.62
N ASP A 111 5.78 16.72 -14.69
CA ASP A 111 5.24 17.78 -15.54
C ASP A 111 3.69 17.87 -15.51
N ASN A 112 3.06 17.17 -16.46
CA ASN A 112 1.61 17.17 -16.72
C ASN A 112 0.90 15.89 -16.25
N PHE A 113 1.64 14.88 -15.79
CA PHE A 113 1.11 13.58 -15.42
C PHE A 113 1.57 13.18 -14.02
N TYR A 114 1.01 12.08 -13.54
CA TYR A 114 1.42 11.43 -12.32
C TYR A 114 1.99 10.05 -12.65
N THR A 115 2.98 9.63 -11.88
CA THR A 115 3.58 8.29 -11.96
C THR A 115 3.54 7.65 -10.58
N PRO A 116 3.27 6.34 -10.45
CA PRO A 116 3.34 5.67 -9.17
C PRO A 116 4.72 5.76 -8.52
N ALA A 117 4.73 5.84 -7.19
CA ALA A 117 5.94 5.91 -6.37
C ALA A 117 6.11 4.63 -5.53
N TRP A 118 5.41 4.51 -4.40
CA TRP A 118 5.59 3.37 -3.48
C TRP A 118 4.67 2.19 -3.75
N GLY A 119 3.45 2.42 -4.20
CA GLY A 119 2.50 1.34 -4.41
C GLY A 119 1.14 1.80 -4.95
N THR A 120 0.49 0.84 -5.58
CA THR A 120 -0.86 0.93 -6.15
C THR A 120 -1.65 -0.28 -5.67
N TYR A 121 -2.75 -0.05 -4.97
CA TYR A 121 -3.50 -1.11 -4.29
C TYR A 121 -4.97 -1.06 -4.68
N GLU A 122 -5.48 -2.12 -5.31
CA GLU A 122 -6.91 -2.21 -5.64
C GLU A 122 -7.74 -2.30 -4.37
N VAL A 123 -8.78 -1.46 -4.28
CA VAL A 123 -9.73 -1.46 -3.19
C VAL A 123 -11.16 -1.59 -3.70
N ALA A 124 -11.97 -2.30 -2.93
CA ALA A 124 -13.43 -2.24 -3.00
C ALA A 124 -13.93 -1.19 -2.00
N GLY A 125 -15.11 -0.62 -2.24
CA GLY A 125 -15.69 0.41 -1.38
C GLY A 125 -16.07 1.67 -2.16
N SER A 126 -16.58 2.67 -1.44
CA SER A 126 -17.02 3.94 -1.99
C SER A 126 -16.15 5.12 -1.55
N ASN A 127 -15.57 5.04 -0.36
CA ASN A 127 -14.74 6.08 0.25
C ASN A 127 -13.61 5.43 1.07
N TYR A 128 -12.78 6.23 1.73
CA TYR A 128 -11.65 5.71 2.51
C TYR A 128 -12.10 4.89 3.72
N SER A 129 -13.22 5.24 4.35
CA SER A 129 -13.67 4.63 5.62
C SER A 129 -14.25 3.21 5.44
N ASP A 130 -14.88 2.95 4.29
CA ASP A 130 -15.44 1.64 3.93
C ASP A 130 -14.54 0.84 2.97
N ALA A 131 -13.42 1.43 2.53
CA ALA A 131 -12.49 0.78 1.63
C ALA A 131 -11.97 -0.55 2.20
N LYS A 132 -11.80 -1.53 1.31
CA LYS A 132 -11.22 -2.85 1.59
C LYS A 132 -10.26 -3.23 0.50
N LEU A 133 -9.03 -3.57 0.86
CA LEU A 133 -8.07 -4.13 -0.08
C LEU A 133 -8.65 -5.40 -0.70
N VAL A 134 -8.63 -5.48 -2.03
CA VAL A 134 -9.15 -6.64 -2.76
C VAL A 134 -8.30 -7.89 -2.48
N ARG A 135 -7.00 -7.69 -2.20
CA ARG A 135 -6.05 -8.76 -1.89
C ARG A 135 -5.24 -8.37 -0.65
N ILE A 136 -5.15 -9.30 0.31
CA ILE A 136 -4.27 -9.21 1.47
C ILE A 136 -3.29 -10.38 1.36
N LYS A 137 -2.11 -10.12 0.82
CA LYS A 137 -1.04 -11.11 0.58
C LYS A 137 0.01 -11.05 1.69
N TYR A 138 0.32 -9.86 2.20
CA TYR A 138 1.42 -9.61 3.12
C TYR A 138 0.93 -9.00 4.46
N PRO A 139 1.72 -9.13 5.55
CA PRO A 139 1.45 -8.44 6.81
C PRO A 139 1.22 -6.93 6.61
N ASP A 140 2.02 -6.31 5.73
CA ASP A 140 1.95 -4.89 5.40
C ASP A 140 0.57 -4.45 4.87
N ASP A 141 -0.13 -5.33 4.15
CA ASP A 141 -1.46 -5.04 3.61
C ASP A 141 -2.48 -4.84 4.74
N ALA A 142 -2.32 -5.53 5.88
CA ALA A 142 -3.19 -5.34 7.03
C ALA A 142 -2.96 -3.98 7.72
N ALA A 143 -1.71 -3.55 7.82
CA ALA A 143 -1.37 -2.21 8.31
C ALA A 143 -1.90 -1.13 7.35
N LEU A 144 -1.70 -1.32 6.04
CA LEU A 144 -2.23 -0.44 5.01
C LEU A 144 -3.76 -0.34 5.07
N GLN A 145 -4.46 -1.46 5.28
CA GLN A 145 -5.92 -1.48 5.46
C GLN A 145 -6.36 -0.58 6.64
N VAL A 146 -5.68 -0.67 7.78
CA VAL A 146 -5.98 0.20 8.94
C VAL A 146 -5.70 1.66 8.63
N PHE A 147 -4.56 1.94 8.00
CA PHE A 147 -4.20 3.28 7.57
C PHE A 147 -5.26 3.89 6.65
N ILE A 148 -5.70 3.16 5.62
CA ILE A 148 -6.73 3.61 4.67
C ILE A 148 -8.01 3.98 5.41
N ASN A 149 -8.53 3.08 6.25
CA ASN A 149 -9.82 3.28 6.93
C ASN A 149 -9.76 4.37 8.01
N SER A 150 -8.56 4.72 8.46
CA SER A 150 -8.34 5.88 9.34
C SER A 150 -8.24 7.21 8.60
N GLY A 151 -8.36 7.23 7.26
CA GLY A 151 -8.10 8.41 6.44
C GLY A 151 -6.63 8.84 6.47
N GLY A 152 -5.71 7.89 6.69
CA GLY A 152 -4.26 8.12 6.71
C GLY A 152 -3.70 8.69 8.01
N THR A 153 -4.48 8.64 9.10
CA THR A 153 -4.08 9.20 10.40
C THR A 153 -3.31 8.20 11.27
N GLU A 154 -3.67 6.91 11.19
CA GLU A 154 -3.06 5.83 11.97
C GLU A 154 -1.81 5.27 11.30
N ARG A 155 -0.65 5.42 11.96
CA ARG A 155 0.67 5.10 11.40
C ARG A 155 1.60 4.33 12.34
N ASP A 156 1.19 4.10 13.60
CA ASP A 156 2.00 3.37 14.58
C ASP A 156 1.70 1.86 14.48
N PHE A 157 2.55 1.18 13.71
CA PHE A 157 2.50 -0.25 13.48
C PHE A 157 3.75 -0.93 13.99
N HIS A 158 3.58 -2.10 14.60
CA HIS A 158 4.66 -2.93 15.11
C HIS A 158 4.57 -4.34 14.52
N PHE A 159 5.71 -4.88 14.10
CA PHE A 159 5.81 -6.17 13.44
C PHE A 159 6.64 -7.11 14.32
N ASP A 160 6.06 -8.26 14.66
CA ASP A 160 6.72 -9.35 15.41
C ASP A 160 6.57 -10.65 14.62
N GLY A 161 7.55 -10.92 13.76
CA GLY A 161 7.50 -12.01 12.79
C GLY A 161 6.31 -11.85 11.82
N ASP A 162 5.41 -12.85 11.81
CA ASP A 162 4.21 -12.87 10.98
C ASP A 162 3.00 -12.15 11.61
N LYS A 163 3.21 -11.43 12.72
CA LYS A 163 2.16 -10.69 13.42
C LYS A 163 2.29 -9.20 13.20
N VAL A 164 1.16 -8.54 13.01
CA VAL A 164 1.09 -7.08 12.91
C VAL A 164 0.22 -6.55 14.02
N PHE A 165 0.78 -5.61 14.75
CA PHE A 165 0.14 -4.89 15.83
C PHE A 165 -0.05 -3.43 15.42
N TRP A 166 -1.18 -2.87 15.78
CA TRP A 166 -1.50 -1.46 15.60
C TRP A 166 -1.72 -0.83 16.96
N ARG A 167 -1.08 0.32 17.19
CA ARG A 167 -1.34 1.16 18.36
C ARG A 167 -2.22 2.36 17.94
N PRO A 168 -3.51 2.37 18.31
CA PRO A 168 -4.39 3.48 17.97
C PRO A 168 -3.90 4.81 18.54
N SER A 169 -3.96 5.87 17.74
CA SER A 169 -3.62 7.24 18.15
C SER A 169 -4.49 7.77 19.30
N ASN A 170 -5.67 7.20 19.51
CA ASN A 170 -6.61 7.56 20.57
C ASN A 170 -6.24 7.03 21.97
N GLY A 171 -5.04 6.46 22.14
CA GLY A 171 -4.54 5.97 23.43
C GLY A 171 -5.12 4.62 23.86
N GLN A 172 -5.89 3.94 23.01
CA GLN A 172 -6.30 2.56 23.26
C GLN A 172 -5.09 1.62 23.26
N LYS A 173 -5.26 0.47 23.93
CA LYS A 173 -4.25 -0.59 23.92
C LYS A 173 -4.01 -1.08 22.49
N GLU A 174 -2.77 -1.49 22.27
CA GLU A 174 -2.31 -2.14 21.05
C GLU A 174 -3.21 -3.34 20.67
N LYS A 175 -3.47 -3.49 19.37
CA LYS A 175 -4.35 -4.51 18.81
C LYS A 175 -3.60 -5.35 17.80
N LEU A 176 -3.71 -6.67 17.90
CA LEU A 176 -3.25 -7.60 16.87
C LEU A 176 -4.23 -7.53 15.67
N ILE A 177 -3.75 -7.03 14.54
CA ILE A 177 -4.55 -6.85 13.31
C ILE A 177 -4.26 -7.93 12.26
N TYR A 178 -3.12 -8.61 12.34
CA TYR A 178 -2.79 -9.73 11.45
C TYR A 178 -1.98 -10.80 12.17
N SER A 179 -2.26 -12.07 11.88
CA SER A 179 -1.45 -13.23 12.24
C SER A 179 -1.68 -14.34 11.22
N LYS A 180 -0.60 -14.91 10.69
CA LYS A 180 -0.64 -16.00 9.70
C LYS A 180 -1.43 -17.22 10.19
N GLU A 181 -1.38 -17.53 11.49
CA GLU A 181 -2.12 -18.65 12.09
C GLU A 181 -3.65 -18.49 11.97
N LYS A 182 -4.18 -17.26 12.05
CA LYS A 182 -5.62 -17.00 11.93
C LYS A 182 -6.14 -17.16 10.50
N ASN A 183 -5.28 -16.98 9.49
CA ASN A 183 -5.66 -17.16 8.09
C ASN A 183 -5.81 -18.64 7.68
N ILE A 184 -5.20 -19.57 8.41
CA ILE A 184 -5.37 -21.01 8.17
C ILE A 184 -6.79 -21.48 8.56
N LEU A 185 -7.37 -20.91 9.62
CA LEU A 185 -8.70 -21.29 10.11
C LEU A 185 -9.85 -20.90 9.17
N TRP A 186 -9.71 -19.82 8.39
CA TRP A 186 -10.72 -19.44 7.38
C TRP A 186 -10.73 -20.38 6.17
N TYR A 187 -9.58 -20.89 5.74
CA TYR A 187 -9.52 -21.93 4.70
C TYR A 187 -9.94 -23.32 5.23
N GLY A 188 -9.76 -23.59 6.53
CA GLY A 188 -10.20 -24.84 7.17
C GLY A 188 -11.73 -24.97 7.32
N ALA A 189 -12.45 -23.86 7.55
CA ALA A 189 -13.91 -23.88 7.67
C ALA A 189 -14.62 -24.21 6.35
N GLY A 190 -14.04 -23.84 5.20
CA GLY A 190 -14.58 -24.19 3.88
C GLY A 190 -14.46 -25.67 3.51
N ILE A 191 -13.36 -26.33 3.93
CA ILE A 191 -13.17 -27.76 3.69
C ILE A 191 -13.99 -28.61 4.67
N GLY A 192 -14.12 -28.18 5.93
CA GLY A 192 -14.96 -28.86 6.93
C GLY A 192 -16.44 -28.93 6.53
N ALA A 193 -16.99 -27.87 5.91
CA ALA A 193 -18.36 -27.86 5.42
C ALA A 193 -18.59 -28.81 4.23
N LEU A 194 -17.62 -28.91 3.31
CA LEU A 194 -17.71 -29.83 2.16
C LEU A 194 -17.63 -31.31 2.55
N VAL A 195 -16.82 -31.65 3.55
CA VAL A 195 -16.71 -33.03 4.04
C VAL A 195 -17.98 -33.46 4.80
N LEU A 196 -18.60 -32.56 5.56
CA LEU A 196 -19.86 -32.86 6.27
C LEU A 196 -21.05 -33.04 5.31
N ILE A 197 -21.15 -32.23 4.26
CA ILE A 197 -22.24 -32.36 3.28
C ILE A 197 -22.05 -33.63 2.43
N GLY A 198 -20.82 -33.96 2.02
CA GLY A 198 -20.53 -35.20 1.30
C GLY A 198 -20.80 -36.47 2.11
N GLY A 199 -20.51 -36.46 3.42
CA GLY A 199 -20.77 -37.58 4.32
C GLY A 199 -22.25 -37.86 4.54
N ILE A 200 -23.09 -36.83 4.63
CA ILE A 200 -24.54 -36.99 4.84
C ILE A 200 -25.22 -37.56 3.59
N VAL A 201 -24.78 -37.18 2.38
CA VAL A 201 -25.34 -37.69 1.12
C VAL A 201 -25.02 -39.18 0.91
N LEU A 202 -23.83 -39.64 1.30
CA LEU A 202 -23.43 -41.06 1.19
C LEU A 202 -24.16 -41.98 2.19
N ILE A 203 -24.51 -41.48 3.37
CA ILE A 203 -25.29 -42.25 4.36
C ILE A 203 -26.77 -42.36 3.94
N ALA A 204 -27.29 -41.36 3.22
CA ALA A 204 -28.67 -41.39 2.73
C ALA A 204 -28.85 -42.30 1.50
N SER A 205 -27.82 -42.54 0.68
CA SER A 205 -27.93 -43.34 -0.54
C SER A 205 -27.76 -44.86 -0.34
N THR A 206 -27.35 -45.30 0.85
CA THR A 206 -27.11 -46.73 1.15
C THR A 206 -28.28 -47.40 1.91
N LYS A 207 -29.39 -46.68 2.12
CA LYS A 207 -30.62 -47.20 2.77
C LYS A 207 -31.78 -47.49 1.79
N LYS A 208 -31.48 -47.91 0.56
CA LYS A 208 -32.48 -48.47 -0.36
C LYS A 208 -32.16 -49.90 -0.73
#